data_AF-A0A6G2KAT4-F1
#
_entry.id   AF-A0A6G2KAT4-F1
#
_cell.length_a   1.000
_cell.length_b   1.000
_cell.length_c   1.000
_cell.angle_alpha   90.00
_cell.angle_beta   90.00
_cell.angle_gamma   90.00
#
_symmetry.space_group_name_H-M   'P 1'
#
loop_
_entity.id
_entity.type
_entity.pdbx_description
1 polymer ?
#
loop_
_entity_poly.entity_id
_entity_poly.type
_entity_poly.pdbx_seq_one_letter_code
_entity_poly.pdbx_strand_id
1 'polypeptide(L)'
;MVKFAQKTALVTGSGTGIGKVIAIAFVEQGANVIILGRRKEPLVEAASELQEIIDRNQSGASVRIFPGVDVSSESSISKMYSTLKNDGVTIDYIVNNAGVSGPVTCFPNANMDDFVGTVAIHLTGTFWGSVCGLQCMRSGGKIITISTFFTEERPLEQRPYRFRGPYTASQGAKNRLAEAMSWELVDEGIISIATNPGPVHSDRIYKTVYPKAAAEFMRVGGFEGLTPQQVEEANSHILPLLGEDESVIKSGIDSAAGTLNVDADILDRLLQKIQSIAEKVQKNTSHMIADRQFLSQRQVAETVLNLCDDTIGKIVNGKVIPGDRVFYPVRPHVGNRVPPVAVNYSNGCVVMVVDPTGEADEQRVSTLAQHITESGGNVVLLLPESTPEPISEALSKYHSHRTDLDDVTQLRRWFGTAAQKMGKVHAIIHLTGDMPDVDKITQMKRVEWDGLVDKFINRPAKTAQEALEYFVPGGGADPRKFVGADGSVLIVGPELPRGRKVSGAQRAKVEIFRGGLRPFTTTINQELSDVLKSNVRVFTVLPGTTSGSEPDHAKIVRALDYSVSDDAHHSGEVIFNVDESR
;
A
#
# COMPACT_ATOMS: atom_id res chain seq x y z
N MET A 1 7.49 -40.49 -7.62
CA MET A 1 8.28 -39.58 -6.78
C MET A 1 7.43 -38.33 -6.58
N VAL A 2 7.21 -37.88 -5.35
CA VAL A 2 6.40 -36.66 -5.08
C VAL A 2 7.09 -35.42 -5.66
N LYS A 3 6.30 -34.43 -6.10
CA LYS A 3 6.76 -33.36 -7.00
C LYS A 3 7.90 -32.50 -6.44
N PHE A 4 7.92 -32.27 -5.13
CA PHE A 4 8.88 -31.38 -4.48
C PHE A 4 9.82 -32.12 -3.52
N ALA A 5 10.01 -33.43 -3.71
CA ALA A 5 10.98 -34.21 -2.96
C ALA A 5 12.36 -33.55 -2.96
N GLN A 6 13.00 -33.47 -1.79
CA GLN A 6 14.34 -32.87 -1.58
C GLN A 6 14.44 -31.37 -1.91
N LYS A 7 13.31 -30.70 -2.15
CA LYS A 7 13.25 -29.24 -2.30
C LYS A 7 12.95 -28.60 -0.95
N THR A 8 13.42 -27.37 -0.75
CA THR A 8 13.16 -26.60 0.47
C THR A 8 12.32 -25.36 0.17
N ALA A 9 11.17 -25.23 0.82
CA ALA A 9 10.30 -24.06 0.77
C ALA A 9 10.36 -23.26 2.08
N LEU A 10 10.63 -21.96 2.00
CA LEU A 10 10.48 -21.02 3.10
C LEU A 10 9.19 -20.23 2.94
N VAL A 11 8.32 -20.23 3.95
CA VAL A 11 7.03 -19.54 3.89
C VAL A 11 6.91 -18.55 5.04
N THR A 12 6.77 -17.26 4.73
CA THR A 12 6.64 -16.21 5.74
C THR A 12 5.20 -16.11 6.27
N GLY A 13 5.03 -15.86 7.57
CA GLY A 13 3.70 -15.73 8.18
C GLY A 13 2.89 -17.04 8.15
N SER A 14 3.56 -18.15 8.43
CA SER A 14 3.06 -19.52 8.20
C SER A 14 2.57 -20.26 9.44
N GLY A 15 2.45 -19.57 10.58
CA GLY A 15 1.82 -20.15 11.77
C GLY A 15 0.30 -20.28 11.66
N THR A 16 -0.37 -19.50 10.80
CA THR A 16 -1.83 -19.55 10.62
C THR A 16 -2.23 -19.24 9.17
N GLY A 17 -3.50 -19.52 8.84
CA GLY A 17 -4.14 -19.09 7.58
C GLY A 17 -3.43 -19.60 6.32
N ILE A 18 -3.42 -18.76 5.29
CA ILE A 18 -2.87 -19.07 3.95
C ILE A 18 -1.43 -19.59 4.03
N GLY A 19 -0.56 -18.96 4.83
CA GLY A 19 0.83 -19.38 4.96
C GLY A 19 0.98 -20.79 5.53
N LYS A 20 0.17 -21.15 6.54
CA LYS A 20 0.14 -22.52 7.08
C LYS A 20 -0.31 -23.53 6.03
N VAL A 21 -1.37 -23.20 5.28
CA VAL A 21 -1.91 -24.10 4.24
C VAL A 21 -0.96 -24.26 3.06
N ILE A 22 -0.20 -23.22 2.70
CA ILE A 22 0.91 -23.33 1.73
C ILE A 22 1.99 -24.28 2.24
N ALA A 23 2.40 -24.13 3.50
CA ALA A 23 3.41 -24.99 4.14
C ALA A 23 2.96 -26.47 4.16
N ILE A 24 1.70 -26.73 4.52
CA ILE A 24 1.08 -28.06 4.45
C ILE A 24 1.14 -28.62 3.02
N ALA A 25 0.73 -27.83 2.01
CA ALA A 25 0.72 -28.28 0.62
C ALA A 25 2.12 -28.68 0.11
N PHE A 26 3.17 -27.95 0.51
CA PHE A 26 4.55 -28.31 0.18
C PHE A 26 4.98 -29.63 0.83
N VAL A 27 4.68 -29.84 2.11
CA VAL A 27 4.99 -31.07 2.83
C VAL A 27 4.26 -32.29 2.25
N GLU A 28 2.98 -32.14 1.87
CA GLU A 28 2.22 -33.19 1.19
C GLU A 28 2.89 -33.65 -0.12
N GLN A 29 3.65 -32.76 -0.75
CA GLN A 29 4.41 -33.02 -1.98
C GLN A 29 5.90 -33.33 -1.72
N GLY A 30 6.26 -33.62 -0.47
CA GLY A 30 7.58 -34.09 -0.03
C GLY A 30 8.67 -33.02 0.09
N ALA A 31 8.31 -31.73 0.10
CA ALA A 31 9.29 -30.67 0.33
C ALA A 31 9.65 -30.55 1.81
N ASN A 32 10.91 -30.21 2.09
CA ASN A 32 11.29 -29.62 3.37
C ASN A 32 10.66 -28.24 3.49
N VAL A 33 10.19 -27.87 4.68
CA VAL A 33 9.56 -26.56 4.88
C VAL A 33 10.18 -25.82 6.07
N ILE A 34 10.51 -24.55 5.82
CA ILE A 34 10.90 -23.58 6.83
C ILE A 34 9.71 -22.65 7.08
N ILE A 35 9.16 -22.68 8.29
CA ILE A 35 8.06 -21.82 8.71
C ILE A 35 8.55 -20.75 9.69
N LEU A 36 8.03 -19.53 9.56
CA LEU A 36 8.42 -18.41 10.41
C LEU A 36 7.26 -17.47 10.70
N GLY A 37 7.37 -16.78 11.83
CA GLY A 37 6.46 -15.72 12.24
C GLY A 37 6.74 -15.22 13.64
N ARG A 38 5.99 -14.19 14.06
CA ARG A 38 6.20 -13.50 15.34
C ARG A 38 5.79 -14.34 16.55
N ARG A 39 4.65 -15.02 16.46
CA ARG A 39 4.05 -15.78 17.58
C ARG A 39 4.57 -17.21 17.57
N LYS A 40 5.05 -17.68 18.72
CA LYS A 40 5.65 -19.01 18.85
C LYS A 40 4.58 -20.11 18.86
N GLU A 41 3.50 -19.90 19.59
CA GLU A 41 2.48 -20.92 19.88
C GLU A 41 1.81 -21.42 18.59
N PRO A 42 1.25 -20.56 17.71
CA PRO A 42 0.64 -21.04 16.46
C PRO A 42 1.66 -21.67 15.51
N LEU A 43 2.93 -21.26 15.60
CA LEU A 43 3.99 -21.81 14.76
C LEU A 43 4.39 -23.22 15.20
N VAL A 44 4.39 -23.50 16.51
CA VAL A 44 4.61 -24.84 17.06
C VAL A 44 3.45 -25.76 16.70
N GLU A 45 2.20 -25.29 16.82
CA GLU A 45 1.02 -26.06 16.39
C GLU A 45 1.09 -26.42 14.91
N ALA A 46 1.40 -25.43 14.05
CA ALA A 46 1.61 -25.67 12.63
C ALA A 46 2.71 -26.71 12.39
N ALA A 47 3.85 -26.62 13.08
CA ALA A 47 4.95 -27.56 12.91
C ALA A 47 4.55 -29.00 13.25
N SER A 48 3.77 -29.20 14.32
CA SER A 48 3.24 -30.50 14.70
C SER A 48 2.32 -31.07 13.62
N GLU A 49 1.38 -30.27 13.10
CA GLU A 49 0.51 -30.68 11.98
C GLU A 49 1.31 -31.08 10.74
N LEU A 50 2.34 -30.30 10.39
CA LEU A 50 3.22 -30.62 9.26
C LEU A 50 3.99 -31.93 9.51
N GLN A 51 4.51 -32.16 10.72
CA GLN A 51 5.26 -33.37 11.05
C GLN A 51 4.38 -34.62 10.97
N GLU A 52 3.12 -34.56 11.43
CA GLU A 52 2.17 -35.67 11.30
C GLU A 52 1.93 -36.06 9.84
N ILE A 53 1.88 -35.09 8.92
CA ILE A 53 1.73 -35.33 7.49
C ILE A 53 2.99 -35.99 6.91
N ILE A 54 4.18 -35.55 7.33
CA ILE A 54 5.46 -36.14 6.92
C ILE A 54 5.51 -37.62 7.31
N ASP A 55 5.23 -37.90 8.58
CA ASP A 55 5.32 -39.25 9.14
C ASP A 55 4.30 -40.19 8.47
N ARG A 56 3.06 -39.72 8.29
CA ARG A 56 1.99 -40.46 7.61
C ARG A 56 2.35 -40.79 6.17
N ASN A 57 2.95 -39.85 5.45
CA ASN A 57 3.31 -40.03 4.04
C ASN A 57 4.68 -40.70 3.84
N GLN A 58 5.45 -40.91 4.91
CA GLN A 58 6.82 -41.43 4.88
C GLN A 58 7.71 -40.68 3.86
N SER A 59 7.52 -39.36 3.75
CA SER A 59 8.11 -38.56 2.67
C SER A 59 9.61 -38.29 2.86
N GLY A 60 10.13 -38.45 4.08
CA GLY A 60 11.50 -38.08 4.45
C GLY A 60 11.75 -36.56 4.45
N ALA A 61 10.69 -35.75 4.34
CA ALA A 61 10.78 -34.30 4.47
C ALA A 61 11.05 -33.88 5.92
N SER A 62 11.34 -32.60 6.13
CA SER A 62 11.59 -32.01 7.45
C SER A 62 10.89 -30.67 7.62
N VAL A 63 10.58 -30.32 8.87
CA VAL A 63 10.04 -29.00 9.25
C VAL A 63 11.05 -28.28 10.13
N ARG A 64 11.36 -27.02 9.80
CA ARG A 64 12.17 -26.13 10.62
C ARG A 64 11.38 -24.86 10.96
N ILE A 65 11.45 -24.41 12.21
CA ILE A 65 10.71 -23.23 12.67
C ILE A 65 11.63 -22.08 13.09
N PHE A 66 11.19 -20.85 12.83
CA PHE A 66 11.79 -19.61 13.36
C PHE A 66 10.72 -18.71 14.00
N PRO A 67 10.46 -18.85 15.32
CA PRO A 67 9.55 -17.96 16.04
C PRO A 67 10.21 -16.60 16.32
N GLY A 68 9.40 -15.58 16.60
CA GLY A 68 9.89 -14.22 16.90
C GLY A 68 10.42 -13.45 15.70
N VAL A 69 10.26 -13.98 14.47
CA VAL A 69 10.70 -13.28 13.26
C VAL A 69 9.60 -12.32 12.81
N ASP A 70 9.87 -11.02 12.97
CA ASP A 70 9.12 -9.95 12.32
C ASP A 70 9.75 -9.64 10.95
N VAL A 71 8.95 -9.73 9.88
CA VAL A 71 9.43 -9.46 8.51
C VAL A 71 9.80 -8.00 8.29
N SER A 72 9.23 -7.07 9.05
CA SER A 72 9.60 -5.65 8.98
C SER A 72 10.94 -5.36 9.69
N SER A 73 11.41 -6.24 10.57
CA SER A 73 12.67 -6.06 11.30
C SER A 73 13.86 -6.51 10.46
N GLU A 74 14.78 -5.59 10.19
CA GLU A 74 16.05 -5.88 9.52
C GLU A 74 16.82 -6.98 10.27
N SER A 75 17.03 -6.78 11.57
CA SER A 75 17.86 -7.66 12.39
C SER A 75 17.29 -9.08 12.49
N SER A 76 15.96 -9.21 12.62
CA SER A 76 15.28 -10.50 12.73
C SER A 76 15.46 -11.33 11.46
N ILE A 77 15.25 -10.71 10.29
CA ILE A 77 15.38 -11.38 8.99
C ILE A 77 16.84 -11.70 8.67
N SER A 78 17.75 -10.74 8.86
CA SER A 78 19.18 -10.93 8.59
C SER A 78 19.77 -12.03 9.46
N LYS A 79 19.40 -12.10 10.75
CA LYS A 79 19.85 -13.16 11.67
C LYS A 79 19.32 -14.54 11.27
N MET A 80 18.05 -14.64 10.90
CA MET A 80 17.45 -15.89 10.44
C MET A 80 18.18 -16.44 9.21
N TYR A 81 18.37 -15.62 8.16
CA TYR A 81 19.06 -16.08 6.96
C TYR A 81 20.55 -16.34 7.17
N SER A 82 21.22 -15.57 8.05
CA SER A 82 22.60 -15.86 8.44
C SER A 82 22.73 -17.23 9.10
N THR A 83 21.74 -17.59 9.94
CA THR A 83 21.68 -18.92 10.57
C THR A 83 21.50 -20.01 9.51
N LEU A 84 20.56 -19.83 8.58
CA LEU A 84 20.30 -20.78 7.48
C LEU A 84 21.53 -20.97 6.58
N LYS A 85 22.23 -19.89 6.25
CA LYS A 85 23.47 -19.94 5.47
C LYS A 85 24.59 -20.69 6.20
N ASN A 86 24.79 -20.40 7.48
CA ASN A 86 25.81 -21.08 8.30
C ASN A 86 25.52 -22.58 8.45
N ASP A 87 24.25 -22.95 8.48
CA ASP A 87 23.81 -24.35 8.53
C ASP A 87 23.85 -25.04 7.16
N GLY A 88 24.29 -24.35 6.09
CA GLY A 88 24.37 -24.91 4.74
C GLY A 88 23.01 -25.16 4.09
N VAL A 89 21.95 -24.49 4.55
CA VAL A 89 20.59 -24.69 4.02
C VAL A 89 20.45 -24.02 2.65
N THR A 90 20.10 -24.81 1.65
CA THR A 90 19.67 -24.32 0.32
C THR A 90 18.16 -24.22 0.26
N ILE A 91 17.65 -23.06 -0.17
CA ILE A 91 16.23 -22.76 -0.36
C ILE A 91 15.93 -22.77 -1.87
N ASP A 92 14.94 -23.57 -2.27
CA ASP A 92 14.45 -23.58 -3.65
C ASP A 92 13.31 -22.58 -3.84
N TYR A 93 12.46 -22.39 -2.82
CA TYR A 93 11.28 -21.55 -2.90
C TYR A 93 11.19 -20.60 -1.71
N ILE A 94 11.05 -19.30 -1.97
CA ILE A 94 10.68 -18.30 -0.96
C ILE A 94 9.26 -17.86 -1.26
N VAL A 95 8.36 -17.98 -0.29
CA VAL A 95 6.98 -17.51 -0.39
C VAL A 95 6.78 -16.35 0.57
N ASN A 96 6.74 -15.14 0.00
CA ASN A 96 6.45 -13.90 0.71
C ASN A 96 4.93 -13.78 0.92
N ASN A 97 4.44 -14.35 2.02
CA ASN A 97 3.02 -14.40 2.38
C ASN A 97 2.66 -13.53 3.60
N ALA A 98 3.62 -13.22 4.48
CA ALA A 98 3.37 -12.44 5.69
C ALA A 98 2.68 -11.10 5.39
N GLY A 99 1.72 -10.73 6.23
CA GLY A 99 0.98 -9.47 6.05
C GLY A 99 -0.05 -9.22 7.14
N VAL A 100 -0.37 -7.94 7.36
CA VAL A 100 -1.36 -7.45 8.34
C VAL A 100 -2.53 -6.73 7.66
N SER A 101 -3.66 -6.53 8.35
CA SER A 101 -4.77 -5.76 7.77
C SER A 101 -4.39 -4.30 7.54
N GLY A 102 -3.52 -3.77 8.40
CA GLY A 102 -3.33 -2.35 8.58
C GLY A 102 -4.54 -1.68 9.25
N PRO A 103 -4.54 -0.35 9.35
CA PRO A 103 -5.72 0.41 9.75
C PRO A 103 -6.84 0.14 8.74
N VAL A 104 -8.07 0.02 9.26
CA VAL A 104 -9.29 -0.18 8.47
C VAL A 104 -10.24 0.96 8.79
N THR A 105 -9.92 2.15 8.30
CA THR A 105 -10.65 3.41 8.49
C THR A 105 -10.42 4.32 7.29
N CYS A 106 -11.18 5.41 7.14
CA CYS A 106 -10.90 6.41 6.10
C CYS A 106 -9.50 7.00 6.27
N PHE A 107 -8.82 7.28 5.16
CA PHE A 107 -7.44 7.77 5.17
C PHE A 107 -7.20 9.00 6.08
N PRO A 108 -8.08 10.02 6.14
CA PRO A 108 -7.92 11.14 7.09
C PRO A 108 -7.91 10.75 8.58
N ASN A 109 -8.50 9.61 8.94
CA ASN A 109 -8.55 9.11 10.32
C ASN A 109 -7.49 8.04 10.61
N ALA A 110 -6.76 7.56 9.59
CA ALA A 110 -5.79 6.50 9.78
C ALA A 110 -4.58 6.99 10.59
N ASN A 111 -4.21 6.26 11.64
CA ASN A 111 -2.96 6.52 12.34
C ASN A 111 -1.77 6.29 11.39
N MET A 112 -0.87 7.29 11.31
CA MET A 112 0.22 7.27 10.34
C MET A 112 1.34 6.28 10.71
N ASP A 113 1.56 5.99 12.00
CA ASP A 113 2.52 4.96 12.41
C ASP A 113 2.02 3.56 12.01
N ASP A 114 0.71 3.31 12.14
CA ASP A 114 0.07 2.09 11.64
C ASP A 114 0.12 2.00 10.10
N PHE A 115 0.00 3.13 9.41
CA PHE A 115 0.21 3.21 7.95
C PHE A 115 1.63 2.76 7.60
N VAL A 116 2.64 3.39 8.19
CA VAL A 116 4.07 3.09 7.95
C VAL A 116 4.37 1.63 8.32
N GLY A 117 3.89 1.15 9.46
CA GLY A 117 4.06 -0.24 9.88
C GLY A 117 3.42 -1.24 8.91
N THR A 118 2.27 -0.91 8.31
CA THR A 118 1.64 -1.73 7.28
C THR A 118 2.50 -1.80 6.03
N VAL A 119 3.03 -0.66 5.56
CA VAL A 119 3.95 -0.60 4.42
C VAL A 119 5.23 -1.38 4.71
N ALA A 120 5.81 -1.23 5.90
CA ALA A 120 7.01 -1.92 6.32
C ALA A 120 6.85 -3.45 6.33
N ILE A 121 5.72 -3.96 6.82
CA ILE A 121 5.45 -5.41 6.85
C ILE A 121 5.25 -5.96 5.43
N HIS A 122 4.42 -5.30 4.63
CA HIS A 122 4.05 -5.81 3.31
C HIS A 122 5.17 -5.61 2.30
N LEU A 123 5.61 -4.38 2.08
CA LEU A 123 6.56 -4.05 1.03
C LEU A 123 8.00 -4.34 1.49
N THR A 124 8.44 -3.67 2.55
CA THR A 124 9.82 -3.76 3.01
C THR A 124 10.19 -5.15 3.50
N GLY A 125 9.29 -5.84 4.21
CA GLY A 125 9.51 -7.22 4.63
C GLY A 125 9.60 -8.21 3.46
N THR A 126 8.83 -7.99 2.39
CA THR A 126 8.94 -8.77 1.15
C THR A 126 10.28 -8.51 0.47
N PHE A 127 10.69 -7.25 0.33
CA PHE A 127 11.97 -6.88 -0.27
C PHE A 127 13.13 -7.48 0.52
N TRP A 128 13.24 -7.16 1.81
CA TRP A 128 14.39 -7.55 2.62
C TRP A 128 14.44 -9.06 2.83
N GLY A 129 13.28 -9.71 3.01
CA GLY A 129 13.16 -11.16 3.07
C GLY A 129 13.64 -11.85 1.79
N SER A 130 13.41 -11.24 0.63
CA SER A 130 13.87 -11.76 -0.66
C SER A 130 15.36 -11.53 -0.86
N VAL A 131 15.86 -10.31 -0.59
CA VAL A 131 17.28 -9.94 -0.72
C VAL A 131 18.16 -10.80 0.19
N CYS A 132 17.84 -10.90 1.48
CA CYS A 132 18.56 -11.79 2.38
C CYS A 132 18.43 -13.26 1.99
N GLY A 133 17.33 -13.64 1.34
CA GLY A 133 17.10 -15.00 0.86
C GLY A 133 18.03 -15.43 -0.27
N LEU A 134 18.47 -14.49 -1.13
CA LEU A 134 19.36 -14.79 -2.27
C LEU A 134 20.64 -15.51 -1.86
N GLN A 135 21.18 -15.23 -0.65
CA GLN A 135 22.39 -15.89 -0.15
C GLN A 135 22.22 -17.39 0.15
N CYS A 136 20.98 -17.87 0.22
CA CYS A 136 20.63 -19.26 0.47
C CYS A 136 19.93 -19.90 -0.75
N MET A 137 19.78 -19.18 -1.87
CA MET A 137 19.13 -19.68 -3.08
C MET A 137 20.16 -20.14 -4.12
N ARG A 138 19.71 -21.04 -5.01
CA ARG A 138 20.47 -21.49 -6.18
C ARG A 138 19.73 -21.17 -7.47
N SER A 139 20.44 -21.22 -8.60
CA SER A 139 19.82 -21.17 -9.93
C SER A 139 18.68 -22.19 -10.06
N GLY A 140 17.56 -21.74 -10.62
CA GLY A 140 16.28 -22.47 -10.68
C GLY A 140 15.34 -22.19 -9.51
N GLY A 141 15.81 -21.48 -8.47
CA GLY A 141 15.00 -21.06 -7.33
C GLY A 141 13.92 -20.05 -7.71
N LYS A 142 12.86 -19.97 -6.89
CA LYS A 142 11.68 -19.13 -7.17
C LYS A 142 11.27 -18.33 -5.96
N ILE A 143 10.98 -17.07 -6.18
CA ILE A 143 10.40 -16.14 -5.20
C ILE A 143 8.95 -15.91 -5.60
N ILE A 144 8.03 -16.36 -4.77
CA ILE A 144 6.59 -16.19 -4.96
C ILE A 144 6.08 -15.14 -3.98
N THR A 145 5.57 -14.04 -4.51
CA THR A 145 5.01 -12.94 -3.69
C THR A 145 3.49 -12.99 -3.71
N ILE A 146 2.89 -13.15 -2.52
CA ILE A 146 1.44 -13.10 -2.36
C ILE A 146 1.03 -11.64 -2.18
N SER A 147 0.22 -11.14 -3.11
CA SER A 147 -0.31 -9.78 -3.10
C SER A 147 -1.83 -9.81 -2.99
N THR A 148 -2.60 -9.13 -3.85
CA THR A 148 -4.07 -9.06 -3.77
C THR A 148 -4.70 -8.62 -5.08
N PHE A 149 -5.88 -9.16 -5.39
CA PHE A 149 -6.65 -8.74 -6.57
C PHE A 149 -7.00 -7.23 -6.57
N PHE A 150 -7.06 -6.58 -5.40
CA PHE A 150 -7.36 -5.15 -5.31
C PHE A 150 -6.25 -4.24 -5.85
N THR A 151 -5.07 -4.78 -6.15
CA THR A 151 -3.95 -4.03 -6.76
C THR A 151 -3.58 -4.56 -8.13
N GLU A 152 -4.46 -5.38 -8.72
CA GLU A 152 -4.38 -5.69 -10.14
C GLU A 152 -4.65 -4.45 -10.98
N GLU A 153 -3.81 -4.30 -11.99
CA GLU A 153 -3.87 -3.20 -12.93
C GLU A 153 -4.33 -3.69 -14.27
N ARG A 154 -5.16 -2.87 -14.91
CA ARG A 154 -5.50 -2.99 -16.31
C ARG A 154 -5.30 -1.62 -16.96
N PRO A 155 -5.16 -1.54 -18.28
CA PRO A 155 -5.03 -0.25 -18.94
C PRO A 155 -6.16 0.69 -18.51
N LEU A 156 -5.81 1.87 -18.00
CA LEU A 156 -6.73 2.93 -17.53
C LEU A 156 -7.51 2.62 -16.23
N GLU A 157 -7.48 1.38 -15.75
CA GLU A 157 -8.27 0.92 -14.60
C GLU A 157 -7.38 0.62 -13.40
N GLN A 158 -7.80 1.12 -12.24
CA GLN A 158 -7.20 0.78 -10.95
C GLN A 158 -8.31 0.46 -9.95
N ARG A 159 -8.24 -0.68 -9.28
CA ARG A 159 -9.26 -1.08 -8.30
C ARG A 159 -9.06 -0.31 -6.97
N PRO A 160 -10.10 0.38 -6.46
CA PRO A 160 -10.07 0.92 -5.11
C PRO A 160 -10.40 -0.16 -4.07
N TYR A 161 -9.90 0.01 -2.84
CA TYR A 161 -10.33 -0.81 -1.71
C TYR A 161 -10.55 0.07 -0.47
N ARG A 162 -11.76 0.61 -0.34
CA ARG A 162 -12.13 1.53 0.75
C ARG A 162 -11.64 1.05 2.12
N PHE A 163 -11.12 2.01 2.87
CA PHE A 163 -10.56 1.91 4.20
C PHE A 163 -9.22 1.18 4.26
N ARG A 164 -8.58 0.92 3.10
CA ARG A 164 -7.37 0.09 3.00
C ARG A 164 -6.24 0.81 2.27
N GLY A 165 -6.13 2.13 2.41
CA GLY A 165 -5.08 2.96 1.82
C GLY A 165 -3.64 2.38 1.93
N PRO A 166 -3.08 2.16 3.14
CA PRO A 166 -1.73 1.61 3.27
C PRO A 166 -1.58 0.19 2.71
N TYR A 167 -2.62 -0.62 2.82
CA TYR A 167 -2.62 -1.98 2.30
C TYR A 167 -2.57 -1.99 0.78
N THR A 168 -3.38 -1.17 0.11
CA THR A 168 -3.39 -1.05 -1.34
C THR A 168 -2.11 -0.41 -1.87
N ALA A 169 -1.58 0.61 -1.18
CA ALA A 169 -0.28 1.21 -1.49
C ALA A 169 0.85 0.16 -1.49
N SER A 170 0.99 -0.58 -0.39
CA SER A 170 2.06 -1.57 -0.24
C SER A 170 1.90 -2.77 -1.17
N GLN A 171 0.68 -3.26 -1.41
CA GLN A 171 0.43 -4.41 -2.27
C GLN A 171 0.59 -4.08 -3.76
N GLY A 172 0.30 -2.83 -4.17
CA GLY A 172 0.58 -2.35 -5.51
C GLY A 172 2.08 -2.27 -5.78
N ALA A 173 2.83 -1.75 -4.81
CA ALA A 173 4.28 -1.72 -4.88
C ALA A 173 4.90 -3.13 -4.91
N LYS A 174 4.36 -4.09 -4.15
CA LYS A 174 4.81 -5.49 -4.18
C LYS A 174 4.66 -6.18 -5.53
N ASN A 175 3.57 -5.91 -6.26
CA ASN A 175 3.38 -6.46 -7.61
C ASN A 175 4.53 -6.03 -8.52
N ARG A 176 4.87 -4.74 -8.48
CA ARG A 176 5.95 -4.15 -9.26
C ARG A 176 7.35 -4.53 -8.76
N LEU A 177 7.51 -4.75 -7.46
CA LEU A 177 8.74 -5.30 -6.89
C LEU A 177 9.05 -6.69 -7.45
N ALA A 178 8.05 -7.58 -7.55
CA ALA A 178 8.27 -8.91 -8.11
C ALA A 178 8.75 -8.84 -9.58
N GLU A 179 8.20 -7.91 -10.36
CA GLU A 179 8.64 -7.66 -11.74
C GLU A 179 10.06 -7.07 -11.79
N ALA A 180 10.36 -6.07 -10.95
CA ALA A 180 11.70 -5.48 -10.87
C ALA A 180 12.78 -6.51 -10.49
N MET A 181 12.50 -7.35 -9.49
CA MET A 181 13.40 -8.44 -9.11
C MET A 181 13.58 -9.45 -10.24
N SER A 182 12.54 -9.71 -11.05
CA SER A 182 12.67 -10.63 -12.18
C SER A 182 13.67 -10.14 -13.23
N TRP A 183 13.79 -8.83 -13.44
CA TRP A 183 14.79 -8.24 -14.33
C TRP A 183 16.21 -8.39 -13.77
N GLU A 184 16.38 -8.18 -12.47
CA GLU A 184 17.70 -8.19 -11.83
C GLU A 184 18.26 -9.58 -11.59
N LEU A 185 17.39 -10.59 -11.47
CA LEU A 185 17.72 -11.96 -11.06
C LEU A 185 17.85 -12.97 -12.21
N VAL A 186 17.72 -12.51 -13.47
CA VAL A 186 17.79 -13.37 -14.66
C VAL A 186 19.13 -14.10 -14.73
N ASP A 187 20.24 -13.38 -14.50
CA ASP A 187 21.59 -13.91 -14.63
C ASP A 187 21.93 -14.91 -13.50
N GLU A 188 21.34 -14.72 -12.32
CA GLU A 188 21.41 -15.66 -11.19
C GLU A 188 20.52 -16.90 -11.40
N GLY A 189 19.71 -16.92 -12.46
CA GLY A 189 18.77 -18.00 -12.77
C GLY A 189 17.62 -18.12 -11.77
N ILE A 190 17.31 -17.05 -11.03
CA ILE A 190 16.23 -17.02 -10.03
C ILE A 190 15.00 -16.35 -10.64
N ILE A 191 13.85 -16.98 -10.43
CA ILE A 191 12.56 -16.53 -10.96
C ILE A 191 11.82 -15.75 -9.87
N SER A 192 11.20 -14.64 -10.26
CA SER A 192 10.37 -13.82 -9.36
C SER A 192 8.97 -13.66 -9.96
N ILE A 193 7.95 -14.08 -9.21
CA ILE A 193 6.55 -14.10 -9.63
C ILE A 193 5.69 -13.55 -8.50
N ALA A 194 4.69 -12.74 -8.82
CA ALA A 194 3.63 -12.37 -7.88
C ALA A 194 2.32 -13.06 -8.24
N THR A 195 1.44 -13.24 -7.26
CA THR A 195 0.05 -13.67 -7.48
C THR A 195 -0.92 -12.84 -6.66
N ASN A 196 -2.08 -12.57 -7.25
CA ASN A 196 -3.11 -11.70 -6.71
C ASN A 196 -4.36 -12.51 -6.32
N PRO A 197 -4.39 -13.14 -5.13
CA PRO A 197 -5.57 -13.85 -4.69
C PRO A 197 -6.76 -12.90 -4.50
N GLY A 198 -7.94 -13.43 -4.83
CA GLY A 198 -9.23 -12.83 -4.52
C GLY A 198 -9.55 -12.86 -3.02
N PRO A 199 -10.81 -12.60 -2.62
CA PRO A 199 -11.27 -12.86 -1.25
C PRO A 199 -11.08 -14.34 -0.89
N VAL A 200 -10.50 -14.61 0.28
CA VAL A 200 -10.20 -15.96 0.76
C VAL A 200 -10.96 -16.24 2.06
N HIS A 201 -11.62 -17.40 2.14
CA HIS A 201 -12.25 -17.90 3.35
C HIS A 201 -11.23 -18.03 4.49
N SER A 202 -11.35 -17.16 5.50
CA SER A 202 -10.45 -17.11 6.65
C SER A 202 -11.06 -16.35 7.81
N ASP A 203 -10.67 -16.69 9.04
CA ASP A 203 -11.08 -15.92 10.24
C ASP A 203 -10.74 -14.44 10.09
N ARG A 204 -9.63 -14.12 9.44
CA ARG A 204 -9.20 -12.74 9.21
C ARG A 204 -10.23 -11.92 8.44
N ILE A 205 -10.87 -12.48 7.41
CA ILE A 205 -11.84 -11.70 6.63
C ILE A 205 -13.14 -11.48 7.41
N TYR A 206 -13.56 -12.51 8.18
CA TYR A 206 -14.84 -12.53 8.89
C TYR A 206 -14.82 -11.84 10.25
N LYS A 207 -13.72 -11.99 11.00
CA LYS A 207 -13.57 -11.45 12.35
C LYS A 207 -12.81 -10.13 12.41
N THR A 208 -12.17 -9.71 11.30
CA THR A 208 -11.35 -8.50 11.29
C THR A 208 -11.71 -7.55 10.16
N VAL A 209 -11.57 -7.96 8.89
CA VAL A 209 -11.63 -7.00 7.78
C VAL A 209 -13.05 -6.47 7.56
N TYR A 210 -14.05 -7.35 7.39
CA TYR A 210 -15.43 -6.90 7.16
C TYR A 210 -16.07 -6.22 8.39
N PRO A 211 -15.89 -6.73 9.62
CA PRO A 211 -16.38 -6.02 10.80
C PRO A 211 -15.79 -4.63 10.98
N LYS A 212 -14.46 -4.46 10.81
CA LYS A 212 -13.85 -3.13 10.94
C LYS A 212 -14.32 -2.17 9.84
N ALA A 213 -14.48 -2.65 8.61
CA ALA A 213 -15.05 -1.83 7.54
C ALA A 213 -16.52 -1.44 7.82
N ALA A 214 -17.31 -2.37 8.36
CA ALA A 214 -18.69 -2.10 8.79
C ALA A 214 -18.75 -1.08 9.94
N ALA A 215 -17.85 -1.19 10.91
CA ALA A 215 -17.68 -0.25 12.01
C ALA A 215 -17.31 1.16 11.52
N GLU A 216 -16.42 1.27 10.54
CA GLU A 216 -16.07 2.55 9.92
C GLU A 216 -17.28 3.18 9.21
N PHE A 217 -18.14 2.39 8.56
CA PHE A 217 -19.39 2.92 8.01
C PHE A 217 -20.33 3.47 9.09
N MET A 218 -20.33 2.93 10.30
CA MET A 218 -21.11 3.48 11.43
C MET A 218 -20.48 4.76 11.97
N ARG A 219 -19.16 4.84 12.00
CA ARG A 219 -18.44 6.07 12.38
C ARG A 219 -18.74 7.22 11.41
N VAL A 220 -18.71 6.94 10.11
CA VAL A 220 -18.96 7.95 9.07
C VAL A 220 -20.44 8.29 8.91
N GLY A 221 -21.30 7.27 8.83
CA GLY A 221 -22.74 7.45 8.63
C GLY A 221 -23.50 7.95 9.86
N GLY A 222 -22.86 7.86 11.03
CA GLY A 222 -23.47 8.13 12.33
C GLY A 222 -24.21 6.91 12.89
N PHE A 223 -24.27 6.85 14.22
CA PHE A 223 -25.08 5.89 14.97
C PHE A 223 -25.85 6.64 16.07
N GLU A 224 -27.09 6.21 16.33
CA GLU A 224 -27.98 6.91 17.25
C GLU A 224 -27.35 7.07 18.65
N GLY A 225 -27.43 8.28 19.20
CA GLY A 225 -26.92 8.58 20.55
C GLY A 225 -25.40 8.65 20.69
N LEU A 226 -24.62 8.43 19.62
CA LEU A 226 -23.16 8.45 19.67
C LEU A 226 -22.55 9.46 18.67
N THR A 227 -21.51 10.16 19.12
CA THR A 227 -20.62 10.91 18.22
C THR A 227 -19.70 9.95 17.43
N PRO A 228 -19.11 10.38 16.30
CA PRO A 228 -18.14 9.56 15.57
C PRO A 228 -16.99 9.05 16.46
N GLN A 229 -16.46 9.90 17.35
CA GLN A 229 -15.41 9.50 18.29
C GLN A 229 -15.89 8.44 19.28
N GLN A 230 -17.11 8.57 19.82
CA GLN A 230 -17.68 7.55 20.70
C GLN A 230 -17.95 6.22 19.98
N VAL A 231 -18.35 6.26 18.70
CA VAL A 231 -18.46 5.04 17.87
C VAL A 231 -17.10 4.37 17.73
N GLU A 232 -16.05 5.13 17.41
CA GLU A 232 -14.69 4.62 17.28
C GLU A 232 -14.17 4.00 18.58
N GLU A 233 -14.36 4.70 19.71
CA GLU A 233 -14.00 4.21 21.03
C GLU A 233 -14.77 2.94 21.38
N ALA A 234 -16.09 2.93 21.20
CA ALA A 234 -16.94 1.75 21.39
C ALA A 234 -16.48 0.54 20.56
N ASN A 235 -16.13 0.75 19.30
CA ASN A 235 -15.64 -0.30 18.40
C ASN A 235 -14.39 -1.01 18.93
N SER A 236 -13.51 -0.31 19.65
CA SER A 236 -12.32 -0.92 20.24
C SER A 236 -12.65 -1.97 21.31
N HIS A 237 -13.82 -1.86 21.94
CA HIS A 237 -14.31 -2.77 22.98
C HIS A 237 -15.25 -3.86 22.44
N ILE A 238 -16.16 -3.50 21.52
CA ILE A 238 -17.25 -4.40 21.11
C ILE A 238 -16.90 -5.28 19.91
N LEU A 239 -16.00 -4.87 19.01
CA LEU A 239 -15.62 -5.69 17.85
C LEU A 239 -15.01 -7.05 18.23
N PRO A 240 -14.17 -7.18 19.26
CA PRO A 240 -13.66 -8.47 19.72
C PRO A 240 -14.75 -9.45 20.18
N LEU A 241 -15.96 -8.95 20.52
CA LEU A 241 -17.09 -9.78 20.96
C LEU A 241 -17.81 -10.47 19.78
N LEU A 242 -17.53 -10.08 18.53
CA LEU A 242 -18.19 -10.66 17.37
C LEU A 242 -17.87 -12.14 17.20
N GLY A 243 -18.93 -12.96 17.25
CA GLY A 243 -18.82 -14.42 17.11
C GLY A 243 -18.46 -15.15 18.40
N GLU A 244 -18.45 -14.46 19.54
CA GLU A 244 -18.40 -15.07 20.87
C GLU A 244 -19.80 -15.55 21.33
N ASP A 245 -19.86 -16.31 22.41
CA ASP A 245 -21.13 -16.78 23.00
C ASP A 245 -21.97 -15.62 23.57
N GLU A 246 -23.30 -15.76 23.58
CA GLU A 246 -24.23 -14.70 24.04
C GLU A 246 -23.91 -14.17 25.45
N SER A 247 -23.47 -15.04 26.36
CA SER A 247 -23.09 -14.66 27.72
C SER A 247 -21.83 -13.79 27.76
N VAL A 248 -20.85 -14.08 26.90
CA VAL A 248 -19.61 -13.32 26.74
C VAL A 248 -19.89 -11.97 26.09
N ILE A 249 -20.72 -11.96 25.04
CA ILE A 249 -21.17 -10.73 24.38
C ILE A 249 -21.84 -9.80 25.38
N LYS A 250 -22.82 -10.30 26.15
CA LYS A 250 -23.53 -9.50 27.14
C LYS A 250 -22.60 -8.92 28.20
N SER A 251 -21.76 -9.76 28.81
CA SER A 251 -20.81 -9.31 29.84
C SER A 251 -19.79 -8.30 29.28
N GLY A 252 -19.35 -8.49 28.04
CA GLY A 252 -18.42 -7.57 27.36
C GLY A 252 -19.06 -6.21 27.07
N ILE A 253 -20.31 -6.20 26.61
CA ILE A 253 -21.10 -4.98 26.39
C ILE A 253 -21.33 -4.23 27.70
N ASP A 254 -21.75 -4.91 28.77
CA ASP A 254 -21.96 -4.29 30.08
C ASP A 254 -20.66 -3.64 30.60
N SER A 255 -19.53 -4.31 30.41
CA SER A 255 -18.22 -3.76 30.77
C SER A 255 -17.83 -2.54 29.92
N ALA A 256 -18.10 -2.58 28.62
CA ALA A 256 -17.84 -1.46 27.71
C ALA A 256 -18.73 -0.25 28.04
N ALA A 257 -20.01 -0.49 28.29
CA ALA A 257 -20.99 0.50 28.70
C ALA A 257 -20.55 1.27 29.96
N GLY A 258 -20.11 0.54 30.99
CA GLY A 258 -19.57 1.12 32.21
C GLY A 258 -18.29 1.93 31.99
N THR A 259 -17.39 1.47 31.10
CA THR A 259 -16.13 2.16 30.78
C THR A 259 -16.36 3.45 30.02
N LEU A 260 -17.26 3.42 29.03
CA LEU A 260 -17.53 4.52 28.12
C LEU A 260 -18.59 5.50 28.64
N ASN A 261 -19.26 5.14 29.75
CA ASN A 261 -20.42 5.84 30.28
C ASN A 261 -21.52 6.01 29.20
N VAL A 262 -21.81 4.92 28.49
CA VAL A 262 -22.81 4.81 27.41
C VAL A 262 -23.80 3.70 27.78
N ASP A 263 -25.05 3.82 27.35
CA ASP A 263 -26.07 2.79 27.55
C ASP A 263 -25.68 1.47 26.86
N ALA A 264 -25.71 0.36 27.62
CA ALA A 264 -25.42 -0.98 27.11
C ALA A 264 -26.32 -1.36 25.92
N ASP A 265 -27.59 -0.93 25.93
CA ASP A 265 -28.52 -1.22 24.84
C ASP A 265 -28.10 -0.51 23.53
N ILE A 266 -27.45 0.66 23.61
CA ILE A 266 -26.92 1.36 22.43
C ILE A 266 -25.74 0.56 21.86
N LEU A 267 -24.84 0.08 22.71
CA LEU A 267 -23.67 -0.69 22.30
C LEU A 267 -24.06 -2.05 21.70
N ASP A 268 -25.07 -2.71 22.25
CA ASP A 268 -25.64 -3.95 21.70
C ASP A 268 -26.22 -3.72 20.29
N ARG A 269 -27.05 -2.68 20.12
CA ARG A 269 -27.61 -2.33 18.80
C ARG A 269 -26.51 -1.95 17.79
N LEU A 270 -25.45 -1.26 18.25
CA LEU A 270 -24.29 -0.94 17.41
C LEU A 270 -23.59 -2.20 16.93
N LEU A 271 -23.31 -3.15 17.83
CA LEU A 271 -22.67 -4.42 17.51
C LEU A 271 -23.49 -5.23 16.50
N GLN A 272 -24.79 -5.37 16.74
CA GLN A 272 -25.72 -6.06 15.84
C GLN A 272 -25.76 -5.39 14.45
N LYS A 273 -25.74 -4.05 14.41
CA LYS A 273 -25.73 -3.30 13.14
C LYS A 273 -24.44 -3.53 12.37
N ILE A 274 -23.29 -3.52 13.04
CA ILE A 274 -21.98 -3.82 12.46
C ILE A 274 -21.99 -5.23 11.86
N GLN A 275 -22.48 -6.22 12.61
CA GLN A 275 -22.59 -7.59 12.12
C GLN A 275 -23.44 -7.68 10.84
N SER A 276 -24.62 -7.07 10.84
CA SER A 276 -25.52 -7.04 9.68
C SER A 276 -24.87 -6.41 8.43
N ILE A 277 -24.10 -5.33 8.61
CA ILE A 277 -23.38 -4.69 7.51
C ILE A 277 -22.22 -5.56 7.02
N ALA A 278 -21.47 -6.18 7.93
CA ALA A 278 -20.36 -7.08 7.58
C ALA A 278 -20.87 -8.27 6.73
N GLU A 279 -22.00 -8.87 7.12
CA GLU A 279 -22.67 -9.93 6.36
C GLU A 279 -23.14 -9.45 4.98
N LYS A 280 -23.67 -8.22 4.90
CA LYS A 280 -24.06 -7.61 3.62
C LYS A 280 -22.85 -7.38 2.72
N VAL A 281 -21.73 -6.90 3.26
CA VAL A 281 -20.47 -6.71 2.52
C VAL A 281 -19.98 -8.06 1.99
N GLN A 282 -19.96 -9.09 2.82
CA GLN A 282 -19.59 -10.44 2.43
C GLN A 282 -20.50 -10.96 1.30
N LYS A 283 -21.83 -10.83 1.47
CA LYS A 283 -22.81 -11.27 0.47
C LYS A 283 -22.63 -10.52 -0.85
N ASN A 284 -22.48 -9.20 -0.83
CA ASN A 284 -22.26 -8.43 -2.05
C ASN A 284 -20.94 -8.84 -2.74
N THR A 285 -19.89 -9.09 -1.95
CA THR A 285 -18.60 -9.56 -2.46
C THR A 285 -18.73 -10.92 -3.16
N SER A 286 -19.54 -11.84 -2.62
CA SER A 286 -19.75 -13.13 -3.27
C SER A 286 -20.48 -13.01 -4.61
N HIS A 287 -21.39 -12.05 -4.79
CA HIS A 287 -22.07 -11.84 -6.08
C HIS A 287 -21.13 -11.35 -7.20
N MET A 288 -19.96 -10.82 -6.86
CA MET A 288 -18.94 -10.44 -7.83
C MET A 288 -18.07 -11.63 -8.27
N ILE A 289 -18.21 -12.80 -7.65
CA ILE A 289 -17.39 -13.97 -7.94
C ILE A 289 -18.13 -14.92 -8.89
N ALA A 290 -17.44 -15.42 -9.91
CA ALA A 290 -18.01 -16.26 -10.98
C ALA A 290 -18.94 -17.38 -10.49
N ASP A 291 -18.55 -18.09 -9.43
CA ASP A 291 -19.31 -19.19 -8.80
C ASP A 291 -19.87 -18.83 -7.42
N ARG A 292 -19.78 -17.55 -7.03
CA ARG A 292 -20.20 -16.99 -5.75
C ARG A 292 -19.53 -17.58 -4.51
N GLN A 293 -18.40 -18.25 -4.66
CA GLN A 293 -17.64 -18.81 -3.56
C GLN A 293 -16.32 -18.07 -3.42
N PHE A 294 -15.93 -17.73 -2.19
CA PHE A 294 -14.57 -17.20 -1.97
C PHE A 294 -13.56 -18.32 -2.22
N LEU A 295 -12.31 -17.96 -2.44
CA LEU A 295 -11.24 -18.95 -2.55
C LEU A 295 -11.07 -19.65 -1.20
N SER A 296 -10.81 -20.95 -1.24
CA SER A 296 -10.25 -21.64 -0.09
C SER A 296 -8.76 -21.30 0.03
N GLN A 297 -8.22 -21.40 1.24
CA GLN A 297 -6.77 -21.28 1.46
C GLN A 297 -6.00 -22.35 0.69
N ARG A 298 -6.62 -23.52 0.46
CA ARG A 298 -6.05 -24.60 -0.33
C ARG A 298 -5.89 -24.23 -1.81
N GLN A 299 -6.87 -23.57 -2.42
CA GLN A 299 -6.75 -23.12 -3.81
C GLN A 299 -5.61 -22.11 -4.00
N VAL A 300 -5.40 -21.23 -3.01
CA VAL A 300 -4.24 -20.33 -2.99
C VAL A 300 -2.93 -21.12 -2.91
N ALA A 301 -2.87 -22.13 -2.04
CA ALA A 301 -1.69 -22.99 -1.94
C ALA A 301 -1.39 -23.77 -3.23
N GLU A 302 -2.41 -24.31 -3.89
CA GLU A 302 -2.26 -24.99 -5.19
C GLU A 302 -1.73 -24.06 -6.27
N THR A 303 -2.19 -22.80 -6.28
CA THR A 303 -1.65 -21.76 -7.17
C THR A 303 -0.15 -21.56 -6.90
N VAL A 304 0.26 -21.42 -5.64
CA VAL A 304 1.68 -21.27 -5.28
C VAL A 304 2.50 -22.48 -5.72
N LEU A 305 2.03 -23.70 -5.50
CA LEU A 305 2.71 -24.92 -5.95
C LEU A 305 2.83 -24.97 -7.48
N ASN A 306 1.82 -24.51 -8.21
CA ASN A 306 1.87 -24.44 -9.67
C ASN A 306 2.88 -23.39 -10.15
N LEU A 307 2.98 -22.23 -9.49
CA LEU A 307 3.99 -21.22 -9.80
C LEU A 307 5.41 -21.68 -9.44
N CYS A 308 5.55 -22.57 -8.45
CA CYS A 308 6.81 -23.19 -8.09
C CYS A 308 7.28 -24.29 -9.06
N ASP A 309 6.40 -24.76 -9.96
CA ASP A 309 6.75 -25.74 -10.99
C ASP A 309 7.85 -25.20 -11.93
N ASP A 310 8.80 -26.03 -12.31
CA ASP A 310 9.93 -25.62 -13.16
C ASP A 310 9.50 -25.24 -14.59
N THR A 311 8.46 -25.88 -15.12
CA THR A 311 7.96 -25.59 -16.47
C THR A 311 7.12 -24.31 -16.46
N ILE A 312 6.15 -24.24 -15.55
CA ILE A 312 5.25 -23.08 -15.45
C ILE A 312 6.03 -21.84 -15.03
N GLY A 313 6.84 -21.93 -13.96
CA GLY A 313 7.56 -20.79 -13.41
C GLY A 313 8.49 -20.12 -14.43
N LYS A 314 9.14 -20.89 -15.31
CA LYS A 314 9.98 -20.34 -16.39
C LYS A 314 9.18 -19.56 -17.42
N ILE A 315 7.97 -20.00 -17.75
CA ILE A 315 7.09 -19.35 -18.73
C ILE A 315 6.58 -18.01 -18.18
N VAL A 316 6.31 -17.95 -16.87
CA VAL A 316 5.65 -16.79 -16.24
C VAL A 316 6.57 -15.93 -15.38
N ASN A 317 7.90 -16.05 -15.54
CA ASN A 317 8.86 -15.20 -14.81
C ASN A 317 8.55 -13.70 -15.04
N GLY A 318 8.58 -12.93 -13.95
CA GLY A 318 8.29 -11.49 -13.99
C GLY A 318 6.83 -11.15 -14.26
N LYS A 319 5.91 -12.08 -14.01
CA LYS A 319 4.46 -11.83 -14.14
C LYS A 319 3.79 -11.70 -12.78
N VAL A 320 2.73 -10.90 -12.76
CA VAL A 320 1.75 -10.84 -11.69
C VAL A 320 0.56 -11.67 -12.15
N ILE A 321 0.39 -12.85 -11.57
CA ILE A 321 -0.61 -13.83 -11.98
C ILE A 321 -1.94 -13.56 -11.25
N PRO A 322 -3.04 -13.29 -11.97
CA PRO A 322 -4.36 -13.22 -11.37
C PRO A 322 -4.65 -14.53 -10.63
N GLY A 323 -4.98 -14.40 -9.35
CA GLY A 323 -5.27 -15.52 -8.46
C GLY A 323 -6.72 -15.54 -8.04
N ASP A 324 -7.62 -15.02 -8.86
CA ASP A 324 -9.01 -14.77 -8.51
C ASP A 324 -9.99 -15.07 -9.65
N ARG A 325 -11.27 -14.88 -9.33
CA ARG A 325 -12.43 -15.08 -10.23
C ARG A 325 -13.48 -14.00 -9.99
N VAL A 326 -13.01 -12.80 -9.63
CA VAL A 326 -13.82 -11.64 -9.25
C VAL A 326 -14.03 -10.77 -10.49
N PHE A 327 -15.29 -10.63 -10.89
CA PHE A 327 -15.74 -9.62 -11.82
C PHE A 327 -16.07 -8.35 -11.06
N TYR A 328 -15.07 -7.50 -10.90
CA TYR A 328 -15.19 -6.20 -10.26
C TYR A 328 -15.21 -5.10 -11.33
N PRO A 329 -16.35 -4.43 -11.60
CA PRO A 329 -16.39 -3.32 -12.54
C PRO A 329 -15.61 -2.14 -11.96
N VAL A 330 -14.59 -1.68 -12.68
CA VAL A 330 -13.72 -0.57 -12.29
C VAL A 330 -14.01 0.60 -13.21
N ARG A 331 -14.10 1.82 -12.66
CA ARG A 331 -14.16 3.03 -13.49
C ARG A 331 -12.75 3.37 -14.00
N PRO A 332 -12.61 3.99 -15.17
CA PRO A 332 -11.32 4.55 -15.57
C PRO A 332 -10.87 5.57 -14.52
N HIS A 333 -9.74 5.27 -13.88
CA HIS A 333 -9.13 6.12 -12.85
C HIS A 333 -7.80 6.71 -13.30
N VAL A 334 -7.22 6.16 -14.38
CA VAL A 334 -5.96 6.59 -14.96
C VAL A 334 -6.21 7.18 -16.34
N GLY A 335 -5.87 8.46 -16.50
CA GLY A 335 -5.88 9.18 -17.77
C GLY A 335 -4.47 9.41 -18.31
N ASN A 336 -4.36 9.66 -19.62
CA ASN A 336 -3.12 10.09 -20.28
C ASN A 336 -3.27 11.46 -20.97
N ARG A 337 -4.42 12.11 -20.80
CA ARG A 337 -4.70 13.46 -21.27
C ARG A 337 -5.39 14.20 -20.13
N VAL A 338 -4.88 15.38 -19.83
CA VAL A 338 -5.53 16.29 -18.89
C VAL A 338 -6.35 17.29 -19.70
N PRO A 339 -7.63 17.50 -19.38
CA PRO A 339 -8.44 18.57 -19.99
C PRO A 339 -7.77 19.94 -19.81
N PRO A 340 -7.71 20.79 -20.85
CA PRO A 340 -7.22 22.15 -20.68
C PRO A 340 -8.24 22.97 -19.89
N VAL A 341 -7.79 23.61 -18.81
CA VAL A 341 -8.61 24.53 -18.00
C VAL A 341 -7.79 25.80 -17.76
N ALA A 342 -8.46 26.96 -17.80
CA ALA A 342 -7.84 28.21 -17.40
C ALA A 342 -8.14 28.46 -15.92
N VAL A 343 -7.09 28.66 -15.13
CA VAL A 343 -7.20 28.92 -13.69
C VAL A 343 -6.64 30.30 -13.38
N ASN A 344 -7.27 30.98 -12.41
CA ASN A 344 -6.74 32.20 -11.83
C ASN A 344 -6.33 31.91 -10.38
N TYR A 345 -5.04 32.09 -10.06
CA TYR A 345 -4.50 31.88 -8.72
C TYR A 345 -4.46 33.18 -7.88
N SER A 346 -5.03 34.27 -8.39
CA SER A 346 -5.09 35.56 -7.69
C SER A 346 -5.69 35.45 -6.29
N ASN A 347 -5.12 36.20 -5.34
CA ASN A 347 -5.53 36.25 -3.93
C ASN A 347 -5.36 34.93 -3.16
N GLY A 348 -4.49 34.05 -3.64
CA GLY A 348 -4.18 32.80 -2.97
C GLY A 348 -2.75 32.34 -3.19
N CYS A 349 -2.50 31.10 -2.77
CA CYS A 349 -1.21 30.45 -2.91
C CYS A 349 -1.31 28.96 -3.24
N VAL A 350 -0.20 28.41 -3.72
CA VAL A 350 0.03 26.98 -3.83
C VAL A 350 1.23 26.63 -2.94
N VAL A 351 1.09 25.58 -2.14
CA VAL A 351 2.19 25.07 -1.31
C VAL A 351 2.79 23.84 -2.00
N MET A 352 4.11 23.84 -2.19
CA MET A 352 4.84 22.71 -2.75
C MET A 352 5.78 22.13 -1.71
N VAL A 353 5.53 20.90 -1.29
CA VAL A 353 6.48 20.05 -0.57
C VAL A 353 7.37 19.39 -1.60
N VAL A 354 8.66 19.72 -1.61
CA VAL A 354 9.59 19.30 -2.66
C VAL A 354 10.65 18.41 -2.02
N ASP A 355 10.73 17.13 -2.41
CA ASP A 355 11.79 16.20 -2.01
C ASP A 355 12.76 16.00 -3.20
N PRO A 356 13.65 16.96 -3.49
CA PRO A 356 14.46 16.93 -4.70
C PRO A 356 15.52 15.82 -4.65
N THR A 357 15.83 15.25 -5.80
CA THR A 357 16.93 14.31 -6.03
C THR A 357 18.07 14.97 -6.81
N GLY A 358 17.78 15.93 -7.70
CA GLY A 358 18.80 16.65 -8.46
C GLY A 358 18.30 17.91 -9.17
N GLU A 359 19.14 18.49 -10.04
CA GLU A 359 18.87 19.77 -10.72
C GLU A 359 17.61 19.77 -11.60
N ALA A 360 17.24 18.63 -12.20
CA ALA A 360 16.01 18.55 -12.99
C ALA A 360 14.74 18.80 -12.14
N ASP A 361 14.78 18.45 -10.85
CA ASP A 361 13.68 18.71 -9.94
C ASP A 361 13.52 20.22 -9.68
N GLU A 362 14.64 20.96 -9.61
CA GLU A 362 14.64 22.42 -9.53
C GLU A 362 13.93 23.02 -10.75
N GLN A 363 14.31 22.60 -11.97
CA GLN A 363 13.71 23.14 -13.19
C GLN A 363 12.20 22.90 -13.24
N ARG A 364 11.75 21.70 -12.82
CA ARG A 364 10.33 21.36 -12.74
C ARG A 364 9.59 22.25 -11.75
N VAL A 365 10.12 22.40 -10.53
CA VAL A 365 9.54 23.26 -9.49
C VAL A 365 9.51 24.72 -9.95
N SER A 366 10.61 25.23 -10.53
CA SER A 366 10.69 26.58 -11.08
C SER A 366 9.63 26.82 -12.17
N THR A 367 9.39 25.84 -13.05
CA THR A 367 8.37 25.95 -14.12
C THR A 367 6.96 26.06 -13.54
N LEU A 368 6.61 25.19 -12.58
CA LEU A 368 5.31 25.22 -11.90
C LEU A 368 5.13 26.53 -11.12
N ALA A 369 6.15 26.93 -10.36
CA ALA A 369 6.11 28.14 -9.55
C ALA A 369 5.97 29.40 -10.42
N GLN A 370 6.70 29.47 -11.53
CA GLN A 370 6.59 30.57 -12.49
C GLN A 370 5.17 30.68 -13.05
N HIS A 371 4.59 29.56 -13.53
CA HIS A 371 3.21 29.55 -14.04
C HIS A 371 2.19 30.08 -13.02
N ILE A 372 2.30 29.66 -11.76
CA ILE A 372 1.40 30.12 -10.69
C ILE A 372 1.55 31.62 -10.46
N THR A 373 2.80 32.13 -10.42
CA THR A 373 3.06 33.57 -10.22
C THR A 373 2.60 34.42 -11.40
N GLU A 374 2.80 33.97 -12.64
CA GLU A 374 2.32 34.64 -13.85
C GLU A 374 0.79 34.63 -13.93
N SER A 375 0.15 33.61 -13.34
CA SER A 375 -1.30 33.49 -13.18
C SER A 375 -1.85 34.20 -11.93
N GLY A 376 -1.03 35.06 -11.28
CA GLY A 376 -1.43 35.95 -10.19
C GLY A 376 -1.37 35.37 -8.77
N GLY A 377 -0.89 34.14 -8.60
CA GLY A 377 -0.81 33.46 -7.30
C GLY A 377 0.54 33.56 -6.60
N ASN A 378 0.57 33.19 -5.32
CA ASN A 378 1.80 33.04 -4.56
C ASN A 378 2.25 31.57 -4.48
N VAL A 379 3.54 31.34 -4.26
CA VAL A 379 4.11 30.00 -4.13
C VAL A 379 4.94 29.90 -2.85
N VAL A 380 4.67 28.87 -2.05
CA VAL A 380 5.45 28.52 -0.86
C VAL A 380 6.12 27.17 -1.10
N LEU A 381 7.44 27.12 -0.99
CA LEU A 381 8.23 25.90 -1.19
C LEU A 381 8.74 25.38 0.16
N LEU A 382 8.46 24.11 0.46
CA LEU A 382 8.97 23.42 1.65
C LEU A 382 10.00 22.39 1.19
N LEU A 383 11.24 22.58 1.62
CA LEU A 383 12.41 21.80 1.21
C LEU A 383 12.96 21.03 2.41
N PRO A 384 13.45 19.79 2.25
CA PRO A 384 14.21 19.09 3.27
C PRO A 384 15.41 19.91 3.74
N GLU A 385 15.77 19.81 5.00
CA GLU A 385 17.01 20.42 5.51
C GLU A 385 18.26 19.93 4.76
N SER A 386 18.22 18.71 4.25
CA SER A 386 19.27 18.07 3.45
C SER A 386 19.34 18.55 2.00
N THR A 387 18.48 19.47 1.56
CA THR A 387 18.46 19.97 0.18
C THR A 387 19.80 20.60 -0.19
N PRO A 388 20.44 20.17 -1.30
CA PRO A 388 21.70 20.75 -1.76
C PRO A 388 21.63 22.27 -1.96
N GLU A 389 22.70 22.96 -1.57
CA GLU A 389 22.78 24.43 -1.64
C GLU A 389 22.47 25.01 -3.03
N PRO A 390 22.97 24.45 -4.15
CA PRO A 390 22.66 24.95 -5.48
C PRO A 390 21.15 24.95 -5.80
N ILE A 391 20.43 23.90 -5.38
CA ILE A 391 18.97 23.81 -5.55
C ILE A 391 18.27 24.81 -4.64
N SER A 392 18.70 24.91 -3.38
CA SER A 392 18.13 25.85 -2.41
C SER A 392 18.31 27.31 -2.84
N GLU A 393 19.48 27.68 -3.36
CA GLU A 393 19.77 29.01 -3.89
C GLU A 393 18.91 29.33 -5.12
N ALA A 394 18.79 28.40 -6.07
CA ALA A 394 17.98 28.58 -7.27
C ALA A 394 16.48 28.80 -6.95
N LEU A 395 15.97 28.13 -5.91
CA LEU A 395 14.58 28.25 -5.45
C LEU A 395 14.32 29.42 -4.49
N SER A 396 15.38 30.08 -3.98
CA SER A 396 15.29 31.19 -3.02
C SER A 396 14.60 32.46 -3.55
N LYS A 397 14.42 32.55 -4.87
CA LYS A 397 13.62 33.59 -5.53
C LYS A 397 12.11 33.49 -5.20
N TYR A 398 11.66 32.35 -4.70
CA TYR A 398 10.30 32.11 -4.20
C TYR A 398 10.30 32.07 -2.65
N HIS A 399 9.13 31.96 -2.02
CA HIS A 399 9.04 31.78 -0.57
C HIS A 399 9.43 30.35 -0.16
N SER A 400 10.74 30.06 -0.17
CA SER A 400 11.30 28.75 0.16
C SER A 400 11.72 28.64 1.63
N HIS A 401 11.41 27.52 2.27
CA HIS A 401 11.74 27.23 3.66
C HIS A 401 12.31 25.81 3.79
N ARG A 402 13.42 25.68 4.53
CA ARG A 402 13.93 24.37 4.96
C ARG A 402 13.14 23.89 6.18
N THR A 403 12.73 22.64 6.17
CA THR A 403 11.90 22.03 7.22
C THR A 403 12.09 20.52 7.22
N ASP A 404 11.79 19.88 8.34
CA ASP A 404 11.69 18.42 8.39
C ASP A 404 10.39 17.96 7.72
N LEU A 405 10.50 17.27 6.58
CA LEU A 405 9.34 16.76 5.84
C LEU A 405 8.68 15.56 6.53
N ASP A 406 9.37 14.93 7.49
CA ASP A 406 8.83 13.82 8.26
C ASP A 406 8.07 14.27 9.51
N ASP A 407 8.22 15.54 9.92
CA ASP A 407 7.48 16.19 11.00
C ASP A 407 6.15 16.78 10.51
N VAL A 408 5.07 16.02 10.71
CA VAL A 408 3.71 16.42 10.36
C VAL A 408 3.25 17.71 11.06
N THR A 409 3.79 18.03 12.23
CA THR A 409 3.46 19.26 12.98
C THR A 409 4.03 20.48 12.28
N GLN A 410 5.27 20.36 11.75
CA GLN A 410 5.89 21.41 10.95
C GLN A 410 5.14 21.63 9.64
N LEU A 411 4.78 20.56 8.92
CA LEU A 411 4.00 20.66 7.68
C LEU A 411 2.67 21.41 7.92
N ARG A 412 1.91 21.00 8.95
CA ARG A 412 0.63 21.65 9.31
C ARG A 412 0.81 23.13 9.63
N ARG A 413 1.86 23.47 10.39
CA ARG A 413 2.20 24.86 10.71
C ARG A 413 2.49 25.66 9.45
N TRP A 414 3.23 25.10 8.50
CA TRP A 414 3.54 25.77 7.24
C TRP A 414 2.31 25.98 6.38
N PHE A 415 1.42 25.00 6.27
CA PHE A 415 0.16 25.14 5.53
C PHE A 415 -0.71 26.27 6.10
N GLY A 416 -0.87 26.32 7.43
CA GLY A 416 -1.58 27.41 8.10
C GLY A 416 -0.90 28.77 7.94
N THR A 417 0.44 28.82 8.01
CA THR A 417 1.21 30.06 7.84
C THR A 417 1.10 30.59 6.40
N ALA A 418 1.16 29.71 5.41
CA ALA A 418 0.95 30.06 4.00
C ALA A 418 -0.44 30.66 3.80
N ALA A 419 -1.48 30.02 4.34
CA ALA A 419 -2.84 30.53 4.28
C ALA A 419 -2.99 31.92 4.90
N GLN A 420 -2.40 32.12 6.09
CA GLN A 420 -2.48 33.39 6.82
C GLN A 420 -1.75 34.54 6.10
N LYS A 421 -0.58 34.27 5.51
CA LYS A 421 0.28 35.30 4.92
C LYS A 421 0.04 35.53 3.43
N MET A 422 -0.39 34.51 2.70
CA MET A 422 -0.41 34.50 1.23
C MET A 422 -1.83 34.26 0.64
N GLY A 423 -2.86 34.16 1.48
CA GLY A 423 -4.25 33.97 1.06
C GLY A 423 -4.65 32.50 0.91
N LYS A 424 -5.80 32.23 0.27
CA LYS A 424 -6.37 30.88 0.14
C LYS A 424 -5.35 29.92 -0.47
N VAL A 425 -5.07 28.79 0.19
CA VAL A 425 -4.30 27.69 -0.43
C VAL A 425 -5.19 27.00 -1.47
N HIS A 426 -4.85 27.11 -2.75
CA HIS A 426 -5.56 26.46 -3.85
C HIS A 426 -5.22 24.97 -3.96
N ALA A 427 -3.94 24.63 -3.80
CA ALA A 427 -3.45 23.27 -3.84
C ALA A 427 -2.25 23.07 -2.92
N ILE A 428 -2.11 21.83 -2.44
CA ILE A 428 -0.88 21.35 -1.79
C ILE A 428 -0.30 20.26 -2.69
N ILE A 429 0.94 20.45 -3.13
CA ILE A 429 1.63 19.56 -4.07
C ILE A 429 2.81 18.90 -3.36
N HIS A 430 2.91 17.58 -3.43
CA HIS A 430 4.09 16.83 -3.03
C HIS A 430 4.86 16.40 -4.29
N LEU A 431 6.04 16.96 -4.52
CA LEU A 431 6.94 16.57 -5.59
C LEU A 431 7.98 15.60 -5.04
N THR A 432 7.88 14.33 -5.45
CA THR A 432 8.71 13.25 -4.90
C THR A 432 10.15 13.25 -5.41
N GLY A 433 10.43 14.02 -6.46
CA GLY A 433 11.69 13.91 -7.19
C GLY A 433 11.86 12.60 -7.95
N ASP A 434 13.09 12.37 -8.39
CA ASP A 434 13.47 11.19 -9.19
C ASP A 434 13.96 10.03 -8.33
N MET A 435 13.75 8.81 -8.84
CA MET A 435 14.41 7.63 -8.30
C MET A 435 15.93 7.77 -8.47
N PRO A 436 16.74 7.64 -7.41
CA PRO A 436 18.20 7.67 -7.52
C PRO A 436 18.73 6.60 -8.48
N ASP A 437 19.88 6.88 -9.11
CA ASP A 437 20.53 5.89 -9.97
C ASP A 437 21.13 4.76 -9.12
N VAL A 438 20.42 3.64 -9.07
CA VAL A 438 20.80 2.43 -8.34
C VAL A 438 21.03 1.32 -9.37
N ASP A 439 22.17 0.63 -9.31
CA ASP A 439 22.50 -0.45 -10.25
C ASP A 439 21.59 -1.68 -10.05
N LYS A 440 21.56 -2.27 -8.85
CA LYS A 440 20.62 -3.33 -8.48
C LYS A 440 19.98 -3.05 -7.12
N ILE A 441 18.64 -3.02 -7.05
CA ILE A 441 17.93 -2.91 -5.77
C ILE A 441 18.19 -4.14 -4.88
N THR A 442 18.45 -5.29 -5.49
CA THR A 442 18.79 -6.54 -4.79
C THR A 442 20.13 -6.50 -4.06
N GLN A 443 20.96 -5.49 -4.29
CA GLN A 443 22.25 -5.30 -3.62
C GLN A 443 22.24 -4.11 -2.64
N MET A 444 21.12 -3.39 -2.53
CA MET A 444 21.00 -2.25 -1.62
C MET A 444 21.06 -2.68 -0.16
N LYS A 445 21.58 -1.78 0.68
CA LYS A 445 21.44 -1.90 2.12
C LYS A 445 19.99 -1.59 2.51
N ARG A 446 19.57 -2.16 3.63
CA ARG A 446 18.21 -1.96 4.15
C ARG A 446 17.87 -0.49 4.38
N VAL A 447 18.80 0.29 4.95
CA VAL A 447 18.61 1.73 5.20
C VAL A 447 18.36 2.53 3.91
N GLU A 448 19.00 2.15 2.80
CA GLU A 448 18.80 2.82 1.52
C GLU A 448 17.41 2.51 0.96
N TRP A 449 16.96 1.26 1.09
CA TRP A 449 15.60 0.86 0.72
C TRP A 449 14.54 1.56 1.56
N ASP A 450 14.72 1.62 2.88
CA ASP A 450 13.79 2.31 3.78
C ASP A 450 13.69 3.79 3.41
N GLY A 451 14.81 4.44 3.06
CA GLY A 451 14.81 5.82 2.57
C GLY A 451 14.01 6.02 1.27
N LEU A 452 14.01 5.04 0.35
CA LEU A 452 13.18 5.10 -0.86
C LEU A 452 11.69 4.90 -0.54
N VAL A 453 11.35 3.96 0.35
CA VAL A 453 9.97 3.74 0.79
C VAL A 453 9.43 4.98 1.49
N ASP A 454 10.25 5.63 2.33
CA ASP A 454 9.88 6.89 2.98
C ASP A 454 9.65 7.99 1.95
N LYS A 455 10.59 8.18 1.03
CA LYS A 455 10.52 9.22 -0.01
C LYS A 455 9.30 9.07 -0.93
N PHE A 456 9.00 7.86 -1.40
CA PHE A 456 8.02 7.66 -2.46
C PHE A 456 6.66 7.11 -2.00
N ILE A 457 6.52 6.68 -0.75
CA ILE A 457 5.25 6.17 -0.21
C ILE A 457 4.86 6.91 1.08
N ASN A 458 5.72 6.91 2.10
CA ASN A 458 5.32 7.42 3.42
C ASN A 458 5.21 8.96 3.44
N ARG A 459 6.19 9.71 2.92
CA ARG A 459 6.13 11.19 2.89
C ARG A 459 5.01 11.74 2.00
N PRO A 460 4.74 11.18 0.80
CA PRO A 460 3.57 11.57 0.02
C PRO A 460 2.26 11.33 0.78
N ALA A 461 2.14 10.19 1.48
CA ALA A 461 0.97 9.90 2.31
C ALA A 461 0.85 10.87 3.49
N LYS A 462 1.92 11.11 4.25
CA LYS A 462 1.96 12.13 5.34
C LYS A 462 1.52 13.50 4.83
N THR A 463 2.10 13.95 3.73
CA THR A 463 1.76 15.24 3.12
C THR A 463 0.30 15.30 2.70
N ALA A 464 -0.21 14.23 2.06
CA ALA A 464 -1.60 14.16 1.66
C ALA A 464 -2.55 14.17 2.87
N GLN A 465 -2.26 13.43 3.94
CA GLN A 465 -3.09 13.41 5.14
C GLN A 465 -3.11 14.78 5.83
N GLU A 466 -1.96 15.44 5.96
CA GLU A 466 -1.87 16.79 6.53
C GLU A 466 -2.54 17.85 5.64
N ALA A 467 -2.51 17.67 4.32
CA ALA A 467 -3.26 18.51 3.40
C ALA A 467 -4.77 18.34 3.61
N LEU A 468 -5.26 17.10 3.82
CA LEU A 468 -6.66 16.84 4.12
C LEU A 468 -7.08 17.44 5.47
N GLU A 469 -6.22 17.37 6.49
CA GLU A 469 -6.44 18.03 7.78
C GLU A 469 -6.45 19.56 7.64
N TYR A 470 -5.63 20.13 6.75
CA TYR A 470 -5.68 21.55 6.44
C TYR A 470 -6.99 21.96 5.73
N PHE A 471 -7.40 21.24 4.68
CA PHE A 471 -8.62 21.55 3.93
C PHE A 471 -9.89 21.26 4.74
N VAL A 472 -9.85 20.27 5.63
CA VAL A 472 -10.98 19.85 6.46
C VAL A 472 -10.52 19.69 7.93
N PRO A 473 -10.31 20.79 8.67
CA PRO A 473 -9.78 20.74 10.04
C PRO A 473 -10.60 19.90 11.00
N GLY A 474 -9.96 18.89 11.60
CA GLY A 474 -10.57 17.89 12.46
C GLY A 474 -11.54 16.96 11.73
N GLY A 475 -11.42 16.82 10.40
CA GLY A 475 -12.25 15.96 9.57
C GLY A 475 -11.98 14.47 9.81
N GLY A 476 -10.75 14.11 10.17
CA GLY A 476 -10.44 12.73 10.60
C GLY A 476 -11.32 12.30 11.77
N ALA A 477 -11.36 13.14 12.81
CA ALA A 477 -12.17 12.93 14.01
C ALA A 477 -13.68 13.08 13.78
N ASP A 478 -14.10 14.07 12.97
CA ASP A 478 -15.51 14.29 12.62
C ASP A 478 -15.71 14.22 11.09
N PRO A 479 -16.02 13.02 10.54
CA PRO A 479 -16.13 12.82 9.11
C PRO A 479 -17.24 13.65 8.44
N ARG A 480 -18.21 14.17 9.21
CA ARG A 480 -19.29 15.03 8.68
C ARG A 480 -18.76 16.34 8.11
N LYS A 481 -17.59 16.79 8.55
CA LYS A 481 -16.95 18.01 8.06
C LYS A 481 -16.50 17.93 6.60
N PHE A 482 -16.31 16.71 6.08
CA PHE A 482 -15.91 16.52 4.68
C PHE A 482 -17.04 16.82 3.68
N VAL A 483 -18.30 16.79 4.10
CA VAL A 483 -19.45 16.95 3.21
C VAL A 483 -19.38 18.31 2.51
N GLY A 484 -19.22 18.30 1.19
CA GLY A 484 -19.10 19.50 0.37
C GLY A 484 -17.81 20.31 0.56
N ALA A 485 -16.90 19.86 1.44
CA ALA A 485 -15.59 20.49 1.57
C ALA A 485 -14.78 20.37 0.29
N ASP A 486 -13.92 21.36 0.03
CA ASP A 486 -13.19 21.53 -1.22
C ASP A 486 -11.69 21.70 -0.94
N GLY A 487 -10.85 21.22 -1.86
CA GLY A 487 -9.40 21.20 -1.74
C GLY A 487 -8.74 20.33 -2.79
N SER A 488 -7.50 20.66 -3.13
CA SER A 488 -6.72 19.94 -4.14
C SER A 488 -5.38 19.50 -3.56
N VAL A 489 -5.10 18.21 -3.65
CA VAL A 489 -3.81 17.62 -3.29
C VAL A 489 -3.22 16.97 -4.53
N LEU A 490 -1.94 17.18 -4.80
CA LEU A 490 -1.25 16.53 -5.91
C LEU A 490 -0.01 15.81 -5.40
N ILE A 491 0.23 14.60 -5.90
CA ILE A 491 1.50 13.88 -5.77
C ILE A 491 2.10 13.81 -7.17
N VAL A 492 3.28 14.40 -7.37
CA VAL A 492 3.97 14.43 -8.67
C VAL A 492 5.23 13.59 -8.57
N GLY A 493 5.26 12.51 -9.37
CA GLY A 493 6.38 11.58 -9.45
C GLY A 493 6.15 10.23 -8.75
N PRO A 494 7.19 9.38 -8.66
CA PRO A 494 8.51 9.60 -9.25
C PRO A 494 8.47 9.61 -10.78
N GLU A 495 9.38 10.32 -11.43
CA GLU A 495 9.47 10.34 -12.90
C GLU A 495 10.06 9.06 -13.45
N LEU A 496 9.69 8.71 -14.69
CA LEU A 496 10.42 7.66 -15.40
C LEU A 496 11.84 8.15 -15.72
N PRO A 497 12.82 7.23 -15.73
CA PRO A 497 14.17 7.55 -16.16
C PRO A 497 14.18 8.12 -17.58
N ARG A 498 15.05 9.09 -17.80
CA ARG A 498 15.25 9.81 -19.07
C ARG A 498 16.66 9.60 -19.61
N GLY A 499 16.83 9.75 -20.92
CA GLY A 499 18.12 9.63 -21.62
C GLY A 499 18.07 8.75 -22.86
N ARG A 500 19.18 8.72 -23.62
CA ARG A 500 19.26 8.02 -24.92
C ARG A 500 19.01 6.51 -24.84
N LYS A 501 19.29 5.89 -23.68
CA LYS A 501 19.13 4.46 -23.45
C LYS A 501 18.56 4.25 -22.05
N VAL A 502 17.26 3.98 -21.98
CA VAL A 502 16.57 3.63 -20.75
C VAL A 502 16.23 2.15 -20.79
N SER A 503 16.75 1.39 -19.83
CA SER A 503 16.50 -0.05 -19.77
C SER A 503 15.13 -0.39 -19.16
N GLY A 504 14.62 -1.60 -19.43
CA GLY A 504 13.44 -2.13 -18.76
C GLY A 504 13.64 -2.22 -17.23
N ALA A 505 14.84 -2.61 -16.79
CA ALA A 505 15.19 -2.72 -15.38
C ALA A 505 15.14 -1.36 -14.66
N GLN A 506 15.68 -0.29 -15.27
CA GLN A 506 15.60 1.06 -14.69
C GLN A 506 14.15 1.52 -14.53
N ARG A 507 13.29 1.28 -15.54
CA ARG A 507 11.86 1.60 -15.43
C ARG A 507 11.15 0.76 -14.38
N ALA A 508 11.46 -0.54 -14.30
CA ALA A 508 10.82 -1.44 -13.34
C ALA A 508 11.06 -1.01 -11.88
N LYS A 509 12.23 -0.43 -11.56
CA LYS A 509 12.53 0.13 -10.23
C LYS A 509 11.62 1.30 -9.88
N VAL A 510 11.41 2.24 -10.82
CA VAL A 510 10.48 3.37 -10.62
C VAL A 510 9.05 2.88 -10.49
N GLU A 511 8.67 1.88 -11.30
CA GLU A 511 7.33 1.31 -11.27
C GLU A 511 6.99 0.66 -9.92
N ILE A 512 7.96 0.26 -9.09
CA ILE A 512 7.70 -0.16 -7.70
C ILE A 512 6.86 0.88 -6.98
N PHE A 513 7.29 2.14 -7.02
CA PHE A 513 6.65 3.19 -6.26
C PHE A 513 5.42 3.75 -6.97
N ARG A 514 5.45 3.87 -8.30
CA ARG A 514 4.24 4.24 -9.09
C ARG A 514 3.11 3.23 -8.90
N GLY A 515 3.46 1.94 -8.86
CA GLY A 515 2.55 0.84 -8.55
C GLY A 515 1.94 0.93 -7.17
N GLY A 516 2.60 1.57 -6.20
CA GLY A 516 2.01 1.86 -4.90
C GLY A 516 1.10 3.10 -4.91
N LEU A 517 1.52 4.17 -5.56
CA LEU A 517 0.77 5.43 -5.59
C LEU A 517 -0.58 5.31 -6.32
N ARG A 518 -0.66 4.55 -7.41
CA ARG A 518 -1.90 4.39 -8.18
C ARG A 518 -3.07 3.80 -7.34
N PRO A 519 -2.97 2.59 -6.77
CA PRO A 519 -4.04 2.03 -5.96
C PRO A 519 -4.29 2.81 -4.66
N PHE A 520 -3.26 3.47 -4.10
CA PHE A 520 -3.42 4.41 -3.00
C PHE A 520 -4.36 5.57 -3.38
N THR A 521 -4.03 6.30 -4.45
CA THR A 521 -4.78 7.45 -4.93
C THR A 521 -6.20 7.08 -5.34
N THR A 522 -6.41 5.96 -6.01
CA THR A 522 -7.75 5.50 -6.36
C THR A 522 -8.58 5.14 -5.11
N THR A 523 -7.96 4.50 -4.11
CA THR A 523 -8.64 4.13 -2.86
C THR A 523 -9.06 5.35 -2.05
N ILE A 524 -8.16 6.31 -1.82
CA ILE A 524 -8.47 7.51 -1.03
C ILE A 524 -9.51 8.39 -1.73
N ASN A 525 -9.50 8.51 -3.06
CA ASN A 525 -10.52 9.29 -3.75
C ASN A 525 -11.89 8.63 -3.69
N GLN A 526 -11.97 7.29 -3.75
CA GLN A 526 -13.24 6.60 -3.53
C GLN A 526 -13.76 6.83 -2.09
N GLU A 527 -12.88 6.91 -1.10
CA GLU A 527 -13.27 7.28 0.27
C GLU A 527 -13.78 8.74 0.32
N LEU A 528 -13.03 9.68 -0.25
CA LEU A 528 -13.41 11.10 -0.28
C LEU A 528 -14.74 11.33 -1.01
N SER A 529 -14.93 10.77 -2.20
CA SER A 529 -16.13 10.98 -3.02
C SER A 529 -17.33 10.17 -2.52
N ASP A 530 -17.17 8.86 -2.39
CA ASP A 530 -18.32 7.96 -2.26
C ASP A 530 -18.72 7.77 -0.80
N VAL A 531 -17.78 7.89 0.14
CA VAL A 531 -18.01 7.68 1.58
C VAL A 531 -18.17 9.01 2.31
N LEU A 532 -17.19 9.90 2.20
CA LEU A 532 -17.15 11.18 2.94
C LEU A 532 -17.93 12.32 2.25
N LYS A 533 -18.36 12.12 0.99
CA LYS A 533 -19.12 13.12 0.20
C LYS A 533 -18.39 14.45 0.06
N SER A 534 -17.06 14.39 -0.07
CA SER A 534 -16.19 15.54 -0.24
C SER A 534 -15.95 15.88 -1.70
N ASN A 535 -15.74 17.17 -1.98
CA ASN A 535 -15.19 17.65 -3.24
C ASN A 535 -13.66 17.71 -3.22
N VAL A 536 -13.02 17.54 -2.04
CA VAL A 536 -11.57 17.40 -1.94
C VAL A 536 -11.11 16.21 -2.79
N ARG A 537 -10.05 16.40 -3.58
CA ARG A 537 -9.47 15.37 -4.44
C ARG A 537 -7.97 15.28 -4.27
N VAL A 538 -7.45 14.06 -4.40
CA VAL A 538 -6.01 13.77 -4.42
C VAL A 538 -5.64 13.26 -5.79
N PHE A 539 -4.70 13.89 -6.47
CA PHE A 539 -4.25 13.50 -7.80
C PHE A 539 -2.85 12.91 -7.75
N THR A 540 -2.57 11.95 -8.63
CA THR A 540 -1.20 11.50 -8.88
C THR A 540 -0.82 11.79 -10.32
N VAL A 541 0.23 12.57 -10.51
CA VAL A 541 0.79 12.90 -11.82
C VAL A 541 2.09 12.12 -11.97
N LEU A 542 2.20 11.33 -13.03
CA LEU A 542 3.31 10.43 -13.32
C LEU A 542 4.02 10.87 -14.62
N PRO A 543 5.06 11.72 -14.54
CA PRO A 543 5.74 12.28 -15.71
C PRO A 543 6.76 11.34 -16.36
N GLY A 544 7.13 11.61 -17.60
CA GLY A 544 8.13 10.84 -18.34
C GLY A 544 7.55 9.72 -19.19
N THR A 545 8.38 9.21 -20.09
CA THR A 545 7.96 8.31 -21.18
C THR A 545 8.67 6.98 -21.11
N THR A 546 8.06 5.94 -21.70
CA THR A 546 8.71 4.64 -21.86
C THR A 546 9.93 4.68 -22.80
N SER A 547 10.03 5.70 -23.66
CA SER A 547 11.16 5.93 -24.57
C SER A 547 12.33 6.69 -23.93
N GLY A 548 12.18 7.21 -22.71
CA GLY A 548 13.22 8.00 -22.04
C GLY A 548 13.33 9.45 -22.51
N SER A 549 12.29 9.97 -23.18
CA SER A 549 12.18 11.40 -23.50
C SER A 549 12.03 12.24 -22.23
N GLU A 550 12.54 13.47 -22.28
CA GLU A 550 12.35 14.47 -21.22
C GLU A 550 10.85 14.66 -20.89
N PRO A 551 10.48 14.71 -19.61
CA PRO A 551 9.12 15.03 -19.19
C PRO A 551 8.66 16.39 -19.69
N ASP A 552 7.39 16.49 -20.09
CA ASP A 552 6.81 17.77 -20.52
C ASP A 552 6.20 18.51 -19.32
N HIS A 553 6.98 19.44 -18.76
CA HIS A 553 6.53 20.25 -17.62
C HIS A 553 5.24 21.03 -17.89
N ALA A 554 4.93 21.38 -19.15
CA ALA A 554 3.69 22.06 -19.49
C ALA A 554 2.45 21.17 -19.28
N LYS A 555 2.61 19.84 -19.40
CA LYS A 555 1.53 18.90 -19.10
C LYS A 555 1.36 18.68 -17.59
N ILE A 556 2.44 18.79 -16.81
CA ILE A 556 2.36 18.80 -15.35
C ILE A 556 1.62 20.06 -14.88
N VAL A 557 1.95 21.22 -15.46
CA VAL A 557 1.22 22.47 -15.25
C VAL A 557 -0.26 22.30 -15.58
N ARG A 558 -0.59 21.67 -16.71
CA ARG A 558 -2.00 21.40 -17.05
C ARG A 558 -2.70 20.51 -16.01
N ALA A 559 -2.01 19.51 -15.46
CA ALA A 559 -2.54 18.67 -14.39
C ALA A 559 -2.83 19.48 -13.11
N LEU A 560 -1.96 20.44 -12.78
CA LEU A 560 -2.16 21.38 -11.67
C LEU A 560 -3.36 22.31 -11.91
N ASP A 561 -3.49 22.90 -13.10
CA ASP A 561 -4.63 23.75 -13.43
C ASP A 561 -5.94 22.94 -13.36
N TYR A 562 -5.95 21.74 -13.92
CA TYR A 562 -7.12 20.87 -13.86
C TYR A 562 -7.49 20.51 -12.42
N SER A 563 -6.52 20.18 -11.56
CA SER A 563 -6.78 19.69 -10.21
C SER A 563 -7.45 20.71 -9.30
N VAL A 564 -7.35 22.01 -9.60
CA VAL A 564 -7.97 23.10 -8.83
C VAL A 564 -9.23 23.67 -9.50
N SER A 565 -9.69 23.05 -10.59
CA SER A 565 -10.90 23.43 -11.31
C SER A 565 -12.15 22.73 -10.77
N ASP A 566 -13.32 23.32 -11.01
CA ASP A 566 -14.60 22.70 -10.65
C ASP A 566 -14.86 21.36 -11.37
N ASP A 567 -14.28 21.19 -12.57
CA ASP A 567 -14.38 19.96 -13.37
C ASP A 567 -13.68 18.78 -12.68
N ALA A 568 -12.62 19.04 -11.91
CA ALA A 568 -11.89 18.02 -11.18
C ALA A 568 -12.71 17.39 -10.04
N HIS A 569 -13.67 18.12 -9.46
CA HIS A 569 -14.49 17.61 -8.34
C HIS A 569 -15.24 16.33 -8.69
N HIS A 570 -15.66 16.17 -9.93
CA HIS A 570 -16.48 15.04 -10.38
C HIS A 570 -15.71 14.02 -11.24
N SER A 571 -14.40 14.23 -11.41
CA SER A 571 -13.59 13.37 -12.25
C SER A 571 -13.50 11.95 -11.69
N GLY A 572 -13.65 10.96 -12.57
CA GLY A 572 -13.22 9.59 -12.27
C GLY A 572 -11.70 9.42 -12.39
N GLU A 573 -11.07 10.21 -13.26
CA GLU A 573 -9.63 10.19 -13.52
C GLU A 573 -8.90 11.02 -12.47
N VAL A 574 -8.14 10.34 -11.63
CA VAL A 574 -7.38 10.92 -10.52
C VAL A 574 -5.88 10.61 -10.62
N ILE A 575 -5.47 9.86 -11.65
CA ILE A 575 -4.08 9.53 -11.94
C ILE A 575 -3.81 9.93 -13.39
N PHE A 576 -2.71 10.66 -13.64
CA PHE A 576 -2.35 11.13 -14.98
C PHE A 576 -0.94 10.70 -15.36
N ASN A 577 -0.83 9.79 -16.34
CA ASN A 577 0.42 9.48 -17.04
C ASN A 577 0.62 10.53 -18.14
N VAL A 578 1.02 11.73 -17.75
CA VAL A 578 0.93 12.94 -18.60
C VAL A 578 1.75 12.88 -19.89
N ASP A 579 2.84 12.11 -19.90
CA ASP A 579 3.73 12.03 -21.05
C ASP A 579 3.54 10.79 -21.93
N GLU A 580 2.71 9.84 -21.48
CA GLU A 580 2.43 8.64 -22.27
C GLU A 580 1.44 8.95 -23.41
N SER A 581 1.97 9.24 -24.59
CA SER A 581 1.17 9.28 -25.82
C SER A 581 0.76 7.86 -26.23
N ARG A 582 -0.52 7.68 -26.56
CA ARG A 582 -0.94 6.58 -27.44
C ARG A 582 -1.03 7.07 -28.87
#